data_AF-A0A931RE56-F1
#
_entry.id   AF-A0A931RE56-F1
#
_cell.length_a   1.000
_cell.length_b   1.000
_cell.length_c   1.000
_cell.angle_alpha   90.00
_cell.angle_beta   90.00
_cell.angle_gamma   90.00
#
_symmetry.space_group_name_H-M   'P 1'
#
loop_
_entity.id
_entity.type
_entity.pdbx_description
1 polymer ?
#
loop_
_entity_poly.entity_id
_entity_poly.type
_entity_poly.pdbx_seq_one_letter_code
_entity_poly.pdbx_strand_id
1 'polypeptide(L)'
;MCYEYGDYIKVVVDIEKEILAGGGEMHYDKERLLLQYGCSQENLWGAGVDIKTKKIDYDSMINVRPNQDNPSRIVAAPEIREKIDKIITKLLL
;
A
#
# COMPACT_ATOMS: atom_id res chain seq x y z
N MET A 1 4.35 10.43 -22.64
CA MET A 1 3.17 11.01 -21.98
C MET A 1 3.38 10.84 -20.48
N CYS A 2 3.75 11.92 -19.79
CA CYS A 2 4.00 11.90 -18.35
C CYS A 2 2.65 12.04 -17.64
N TYR A 3 2.23 11.02 -16.90
CA TYR A 3 1.08 11.17 -15.99
C TYR A 3 1.58 11.96 -14.77
N GLU A 4 1.16 13.23 -14.64
CA GLU A 4 1.36 14.00 -13.42
C GLU A 4 0.50 13.38 -12.29
N TYR A 5 1.12 12.49 -11.51
CA TYR A 5 0.62 12.01 -10.23
C TYR A 5 0.84 13.05 -9.11
N GLY A 6 0.62 14.35 -9.39
CA GLY A 6 1.13 15.45 -8.56
C GLY A 6 0.73 15.36 -7.07
N ASP A 7 -0.48 14.87 -6.79
CA ASP A 7 -1.02 14.75 -5.43
C ASP A 7 -1.34 13.30 -5.03
N TYR A 8 -1.11 12.31 -5.91
CA TYR A 8 -1.45 10.93 -5.65
C TYR A 8 -0.19 10.09 -5.46
N ILE A 9 -0.05 9.56 -4.26
CA ILE A 9 1.11 8.77 -3.84
C ILE A 9 0.70 7.31 -3.76
N LYS A 10 1.35 6.49 -4.58
CA LYS A 10 1.31 5.04 -4.41
C LYS A 10 2.15 4.65 -3.19
N VAL A 11 1.62 3.82 -2.31
CA VAL A 11 2.31 3.32 -1.12
C VAL A 11 2.27 1.79 -1.02
N VAL A 12 3.17 1.23 -0.20
CA VAL A 12 3.11 -0.15 0.30
C VAL A 12 3.27 -0.08 1.81
N VAL A 13 2.37 -0.73 2.53
CA VAL A 13 2.25 -0.68 3.99
C VAL A 13 2.56 -2.05 4.57
N ASP A 14 3.41 -2.11 5.60
CA ASP A 14 3.56 -3.27 6.46
C ASP A 14 2.58 -3.14 7.64
N ILE A 15 1.58 -4.02 7.68
CA ILE A 15 0.52 -3.99 8.71
C ILE A 15 0.94 -4.61 10.06
N GLU A 16 2.08 -5.28 10.12
CA GLU A 16 2.65 -5.84 11.36
C GLU A 16 3.61 -4.84 12.01
N LYS A 17 4.52 -4.27 11.21
CA LYS A 17 5.53 -3.31 11.68
C LYS A 17 5.06 -1.87 11.73
N GLU A 18 3.85 -1.58 11.23
CA GLU A 18 3.27 -0.24 11.12
C GLU A 18 4.17 0.78 10.42
N ILE A 19 4.85 0.34 9.35
CA ILE A 19 5.68 1.22 8.51
C ILE A 19 5.14 1.22 7.08
N LEU A 20 5.49 2.25 6.31
CA LEU A 20 5.13 2.32 4.90
C LEU A 20 6.30 2.83 4.06
N ALA A 21 6.31 2.42 2.79
CA ALA A 21 7.14 3.00 1.76
C ALA A 21 6.24 3.70 0.73
N GLY A 22 6.47 5.00 0.51
CA GLY A 22 5.72 5.84 -0.43
C GLY A 22 6.61 6.47 -1.49
N GLY A 23 6.01 6.85 -2.62
CA GLY A 23 6.73 7.43 -3.77
C GLY A 23 7.18 6.40 -4.80
N GLY A 24 7.88 6.85 -5.84
CA GLY A 24 8.30 6.02 -6.98
C GLY A 24 7.17 5.65 -7.95
N GLU A 25 7.52 5.16 -9.14
CA GLU A 25 6.56 4.90 -10.22
C GLU A 25 5.68 3.66 -9.97
N MET A 26 6.24 2.62 -9.33
CA MET A 26 5.62 1.28 -9.20
C MET A 26 5.59 0.77 -7.74
N HIS A 27 4.54 0.03 -7.36
CA HIS A 27 4.45 -0.60 -6.01
C HIS A 27 5.51 -1.69 -5.78
N TYR A 28 5.96 -2.33 -6.85
CA TYR A 28 6.97 -3.39 -6.80
C TYR A 28 8.30 -2.93 -6.17
N ASP A 29 8.74 -1.71 -6.50
CA ASP A 29 10.00 -1.18 -5.96
C ASP A 29 9.91 -0.94 -4.45
N LYS A 30 8.74 -0.50 -3.97
CA LYS A 30 8.46 -0.31 -2.55
C LYS A 30 8.33 -1.63 -1.79
N GLU A 31 7.67 -2.63 -2.37
CA GLU A 31 7.62 -3.99 -1.81
C GLU A 31 9.04 -4.53 -1.63
N ARG A 32 9.89 -4.43 -2.67
CA ARG A 32 11.30 -4.83 -2.60
C ARG A 32 12.07 -4.10 -1.50
N LEU A 33 11.88 -2.80 -1.36
CA LEU A 33 12.55 -2.01 -0.33
C LEU A 33 12.17 -2.49 1.07
N LEU A 34 10.88 -2.71 1.33
CA LEU A 34 10.39 -3.19 2.63
C LEU A 34 10.88 -4.62 2.92
N LEU A 35 10.91 -5.50 1.91
CA LEU A 35 11.49 -6.84 2.06
C LEU A 35 12.99 -6.78 2.42
N GLN A 36 13.76 -5.88 1.80
CA GLN A 36 15.17 -5.66 2.17
C GLN A 36 15.32 -5.09 3.58
N TYR A 37 14.33 -4.32 4.04
CA TYR A 37 14.23 -3.82 5.42
C TYR A 37 13.79 -4.90 6.43
N GLY A 38 13.59 -6.14 5.96
CA GLY A 38 13.23 -7.30 6.77
C GLY A 38 11.74 -7.41 7.08
N CYS A 39 10.87 -6.75 6.31
CA CYS A 39 9.42 -6.98 6.34
C CYS A 39 9.06 -8.34 5.74
N SER A 40 7.97 -8.93 6.20
CA SER A 40 7.45 -10.19 5.65
C SER A 40 6.46 -9.90 4.54
N GLN A 41 6.57 -10.63 3.42
CA GLN A 41 5.71 -10.39 2.24
C GLN A 41 4.22 -10.51 2.58
N GLU A 42 3.85 -11.46 3.45
CA GLU A 42 2.46 -11.66 3.89
C GLU A 42 1.83 -10.42 4.56
N ASN A 43 2.66 -9.52 5.11
CA ASN A 43 2.24 -8.33 5.84
C ASN A 43 2.26 -7.06 4.97
N LEU A 44 2.79 -7.13 3.74
CA LEU A 44 2.86 -5.99 2.83
C LEU A 44 1.58 -5.83 2.02
N TRP A 45 0.99 -4.64 2.01
CA TRP A 45 -0.22 -4.33 1.25
C TRP A 45 -0.07 -3.04 0.47
N GLY A 46 -0.46 -3.06 -0.80
CA GLY A 46 -0.40 -1.90 -1.67
C GLY A 46 -1.66 -1.05 -1.54
N ALA A 47 -1.48 0.25 -1.47
CA ALA A 47 -2.55 1.24 -1.41
C ALA A 47 -2.12 2.52 -2.14
N GLY A 48 -3.07 3.38 -2.47
CA GLY A 48 -2.80 4.72 -2.96
C GLY A 48 -3.45 5.78 -2.11
N VAL A 49 -2.87 6.97 -2.12
CA VAL A 49 -3.30 8.09 -1.29
C VAL A 49 -3.32 9.35 -2.12
N ASP A 50 -4.48 9.98 -2.20
CA ASP A 50 -4.60 11.35 -2.67
C ASP A 50 -4.38 12.31 -1.50
N ILE A 51 -3.27 13.05 -1.53
CA ILE A 51 -2.84 13.96 -0.46
C ILE A 51 -3.78 15.16 -0.33
N LYS A 52 -4.45 15.59 -1.40
CA LYS A 52 -5.40 16.70 -1.37
C LYS A 52 -6.73 16.28 -0.77
N THR A 53 -7.26 15.14 -1.23
CA THR A 53 -8.58 14.68 -0.78
C THR A 53 -8.51 13.80 0.47
N LYS A 54 -7.30 13.41 0.90
CA LYS A 54 -7.03 12.44 1.96
C LYS A 54 -7.72 11.09 1.72
N LYS A 55 -8.03 10.76 0.46
CA LYS A 55 -8.68 9.51 0.09
C LYS A 55 -7.63 8.42 -0.07
N ILE A 56 -7.92 7.27 0.53
CA ILE A 56 -7.11 6.06 0.44
C ILE A 56 -7.82 5.08 -0.47
N ASP A 57 -7.12 4.55 -1.47
CA ASP A 57 -7.56 3.41 -2.26
C ASP A 57 -6.75 2.16 -1.92
N TYR A 58 -7.36 1.01 -2.17
CA TYR A 58 -6.82 -0.29 -1.80
C TYR A 58 -6.52 -1.15 -3.03
N ASP A 59 -6.39 -0.54 -4.22
CA ASP A 59 -6.11 -1.24 -5.47
C ASP A 59 -4.61 -1.24 -5.74
N SER A 60 -4.01 -2.44 -5.74
CA SER A 60 -2.63 -2.60 -6.15
C SER A 60 -2.38 -3.95 -6.77
N MET A 61 -1.42 -4.02 -7.69
CA MET A 61 -1.01 -5.28 -8.31
C MET A 61 -0.42 -6.26 -7.30
N ILE A 62 0.25 -5.79 -6.25
CA ILE A 62 0.87 -6.65 -5.23
C ILE A 62 -0.15 -7.32 -4.30
N ASN A 63 -1.42 -6.88 -4.36
CA ASN A 63 -2.50 -7.40 -3.52
C ASN A 63 -3.11 -8.69 -4.09
N VAL A 64 -2.79 -9.08 -5.34
CA VAL A 64 -3.30 -10.33 -5.94
C VAL A 64 -2.63 -11.52 -5.26
N ARG A 65 -3.32 -12.11 -4.29
CA ARG A 65 -2.82 -13.15 -3.40
C ARG A 65 -3.91 -14.20 -3.12
N PRO A 66 -4.12 -15.15 -4.06
CA PRO A 66 -5.07 -16.24 -3.86
C PRO A 66 -4.81 -17.07 -2.59
N ASN A 67 -3.54 -17.19 -2.18
CA ASN A 67 -3.14 -17.96 -1.00
C ASN A 67 -3.45 -17.26 0.33
N GLN A 68 -3.84 -15.98 0.33
CA GLN A 68 -4.24 -15.20 1.52
C GLN A 68 -5.70 -14.73 1.41
N ASP A 69 -6.55 -15.51 0.73
CA ASP A 69 -7.97 -15.19 0.49
C ASP A 69 -8.20 -13.83 -0.21
N ASN A 70 -7.21 -13.33 -0.96
CA ASN A 70 -7.28 -12.06 -1.69
C ASN A 70 -6.97 -12.24 -3.19
N PRO A 71 -7.83 -12.91 -3.97
CA PRO A 71 -7.57 -13.17 -5.39
C PRO A 71 -7.65 -11.93 -6.29
N SER A 72 -7.95 -10.75 -5.74
CA SER A 72 -8.14 -9.50 -6.49
C SER A 72 -7.05 -8.48 -6.19
N ARG A 73 -6.99 -7.39 -6.95
CA ARG A 73 -6.10 -6.25 -6.67
C ARG A 73 -6.59 -5.38 -5.51
N ILE A 74 -7.86 -5.50 -5.18
CA ILE A 74 -8.47 -4.79 -4.07
C ILE A 74 -8.25 -5.63 -2.82
N VAL A 75 -7.78 -5.01 -1.74
CA VAL A 75 -7.75 -5.64 -0.41
C VAL A 75 -9.19 -5.97 -0.01
N ALA A 76 -9.57 -7.24 0.13
CA ALA A 76 -10.94 -7.69 0.39
C ALA A 76 -11.29 -7.62 1.88
N ALA A 77 -10.33 -7.99 2.73
CA ALA A 77 -10.50 -8.06 4.19
C ALA A 77 -10.65 -6.64 4.80
N PRO A 78 -11.80 -6.32 5.43
CA PRO A 78 -12.02 -5.00 6.04
C PRO A 78 -11.03 -4.70 7.17
N GLU A 79 -10.64 -5.70 7.96
CA GLU A 79 -9.66 -5.56 9.04
C GLU A 79 -8.28 -5.13 8.53
N ILE A 80 -7.90 -5.53 7.32
CA ILE A 80 -6.63 -5.11 6.69
C ILE A 80 -6.76 -3.67 6.20
N ARG A 81 -7.91 -3.30 5.62
CA ARG A 81 -8.18 -1.91 5.21
C ARG A 81 -8.12 -0.95 6.40
N GLU A 82 -8.70 -1.32 7.54
CA GLU A 82 -8.64 -0.50 8.76
C GLU A 82 -7.20 -0.29 9.26
N LYS A 83 -6.35 -1.33 9.19
CA LYS A 83 -4.92 -1.19 9.54
C LYS A 83 -4.20 -0.26 8.57
N ILE A 84 -4.42 -0.43 7.27
CA ILE A 84 -3.85 0.43 6.22
C ILE A 84 -4.26 1.89 6.45
N ASP A 85 -5.55 2.14 6.69
CA ASP A 85 -6.09 3.49 6.93
C ASP A 85 -5.42 4.16 8.14
N LYS A 86 -5.32 3.44 9.27
CA LYS A 86 -4.66 3.93 10.49
C LYS A 86 -3.19 4.27 10.24
N ILE A 87 -2.46 3.39 9.57
CA ILE A 87 -1.02 3.56 9.35
C ILE A 87 -0.75 4.72 8.37
N ILE A 88 -1.49 4.79 7.27
CA ILE A 88 -1.37 5.89 6.30
C ILE A 88 -1.74 7.21 6.95
N THR A 89 -2.86 7.26 7.68
CA THR A 89 -3.30 8.49 8.35
C THR A 89 -2.28 8.96 9.38
N LYS A 90 -1.64 8.04 10.10
CA LYS A 90 -0.62 8.34 11.13
C LYS A 90 0.71 8.84 10.53
N LEU A 91 1.11 8.33 9.38
CA LEU A 91 2.46 8.53 8.83
C LEU A 91 2.53 9.50 7.64
N LEU A 92 1.40 9.77 6.96
CA LEU A 92 1.39 10.46 5.67
C LEU A 92 0.37 11.62 5.57
N LEU A 93 -0.64 11.71 6.46
CA LEU A 93 -1.76 12.67 6.38
C LEU A 93 -1.93 13.54 7.62
#